data_AF-A0A4Y2BH13-F1
#
_entry.id   AF-A0A4Y2BH13-F1
#
_cell.length_a   1.000
_cell.length_b   1.000
_cell.length_c   1.000
_cell.angle_alpha   90.00
_cell.angle_beta   90.00
_cell.angle_gamma   90.00
#
_symmetry.space_group_name_H-M   'P 1'
#
loop_
_entity.id
_entity.type
_entity.pdbx_description
1 polymer ?
#
loop_
_entity_poly.entity_id
_entity_poly.type
_entity_poly.pdbx_seq_one_letter_code
_entity_poly.pdbx_strand_id
1 'polypeptide(L)'
;MQGKGNSAYALLEEVVCFEKKFLLFVEDMESGKLLHFKNLKQYRDETNATIGTNYFSIALKNMKDGFAERFEQFKTNKSTLAFIVNPLNTNTNEINIEPF
;
A
#
# COMPACT_ATOMS: atom_id res chain seq x y z
N MET A 1 20.44 -3.31 13.42
CA MET A 1 19.50 -3.41 12.28
C MET A 1 19.87 -2.42 11.17
N GLN A 2 21.17 -2.29 10.81
CA GLN A 2 21.67 -1.34 9.81
C GLN A 2 22.16 -2.09 8.56
N GLY A 3 21.31 -2.96 8.00
CA GLY A 3 21.52 -3.55 6.68
C GLY A 3 20.81 -2.72 5.61
N LYS A 4 21.31 -2.73 4.37
CA LYS A 4 20.64 -2.12 3.22
C LYS A 4 19.24 -2.75 3.07
N GLY A 5 18.18 -1.95 3.17
CA GLY A 5 16.78 -2.43 3.15
C GLY A 5 16.15 -2.75 4.51
N ASN A 6 16.88 -2.63 5.62
CA ASN A 6 16.37 -2.96 6.98
C ASN A 6 16.02 -1.71 7.82
N SER A 7 15.75 -0.56 7.19
CA SER A 7 15.31 0.63 7.92
C SER A 7 13.78 0.68 8.02
N ALA A 8 13.27 1.25 9.12
CA ALA A 8 11.84 1.52 9.25
C ALA A 8 11.32 2.48 8.16
N TYR A 9 12.20 3.33 7.61
CA TYR A 9 11.89 4.16 6.44
C TYR A 9 11.67 3.34 5.17
N ALA A 10 12.52 2.34 4.89
CA ALA A 10 12.33 1.45 3.75
C ALA A 10 11.02 0.66 3.87
N LEU A 11 10.69 0.18 5.08
CA LEU A 11 9.40 -0.46 5.34
C LEU A 11 8.23 0.50 5.08
N LEU A 12 8.33 1.77 5.48
CA LEU A 12 7.32 2.78 5.16
C LEU A 12 7.14 2.96 3.64
N GLU A 13 8.23 3.00 2.87
CA GLU A 13 8.14 3.08 1.41
C GLU A 13 7.44 1.86 0.80
N GLU A 14 7.73 0.66 1.31
CA GLU A 14 7.06 -0.57 0.90
C GLU A 14 5.57 -0.57 1.25
N VAL A 15 5.20 -0.11 2.46
CA VAL A 15 3.82 0.03 2.91
C VAL A 15 3.05 0.99 2.00
N VAL A 16 3.60 2.16 1.71
CA VAL A 16 2.98 3.16 0.82
C VAL A 16 2.85 2.61 -0.61
N CYS A 17 3.87 1.88 -1.09
CA CYS A 17 3.82 1.24 -2.40
C CYS A 17 2.73 0.16 -2.45
N PHE A 18 2.60 -0.64 -1.39
CA PHE A 18 1.60 -1.69 -1.30
C PHE A 18 0.17 -1.12 -1.20
N GLU A 19 -0.04 -0.03 -0.44
CA GLU A 19 -1.32 0.67 -0.37
C GLU A 19 -1.82 1.08 -1.77
N LYS A 20 -0.91 1.57 -2.63
CA LYS A 20 -1.23 1.92 -4.03
C LYS A 20 -1.58 0.71 -4.90
N LYS A 21 -1.07 -0.49 -4.59
CA LYS A 21 -1.44 -1.72 -5.33
C LYS A 21 -2.91 -2.08 -5.12
N PHE A 22 -3.49 -1.83 -3.95
CA PHE A 22 -4.93 -2.04 -3.75
C PHE A 22 -5.77 -1.17 -4.69
N LEU A 23 -5.38 0.07 -4.94
CA LEU A 23 -6.09 0.94 -5.89
C LEU A 23 -6.10 0.32 -7.29
N LEU A 24 -4.94 -0.12 -7.78
CA LEU A 24 -4.82 -0.81 -9.07
C LEU A 24 -5.69 -2.08 -9.15
N PHE A 25 -5.77 -2.83 -8.06
CA PHE A 25 -6.60 -4.04 -7.99
C PHE A 25 -8.10 -3.74 -7.99
N VAL A 26 -8.51 -2.67 -7.32
CA VAL A 26 -9.90 -2.18 -7.35
C VAL A 26 -10.27 -1.76 -8.77
N GLU A 27 -9.45 -0.93 -9.41
CA GLU A 27 -9.66 -0.48 -10.80
C GLU A 27 -9.73 -1.66 -11.77
N ASP A 28 -8.86 -2.65 -11.61
CA ASP A 28 -8.85 -3.84 -12.46
C ASP A 28 -10.10 -4.71 -12.28
N MET A 29 -10.58 -4.88 -11.04
CA MET A 29 -11.85 -5.58 -10.75
C MET A 29 -13.06 -4.81 -11.29
N GLU A 30 -13.13 -3.50 -11.07
CA GLU A 30 -14.23 -2.66 -11.56
C GLU A 30 -14.27 -2.62 -13.11
N SER A 31 -13.10 -2.65 -13.76
CA SER A 31 -13.02 -2.73 -15.22
C SER A 31 -13.42 -4.09 -15.79
N GLY A 32 -13.42 -5.14 -14.96
CA GLY A 32 -13.64 -6.52 -15.38
C GLY A 32 -12.54 -7.10 -16.28
N LYS A 33 -11.43 -6.40 -16.51
CA LYS A 33 -10.35 -6.85 -17.40
C LYS A 33 -9.51 -7.97 -16.79
N LEU A 34 -9.39 -7.99 -15.45
CA LEU A 34 -8.66 -8.99 -14.67
C LEU A 34 -7.19 -9.12 -15.09
N LEU A 35 -6.52 -7.99 -15.39
CA LEU A 35 -5.12 -7.93 -15.81
C LEU A 35 -4.14 -8.37 -14.71
N HIS A 36 -4.49 -8.11 -13.45
CA HIS A 36 -3.66 -8.44 -12.28
C HIS A 36 -4.05 -9.78 -11.64
N PHE A 37 -5.18 -10.36 -12.03
CA PHE A 37 -5.72 -11.60 -11.48
C PHE A 37 -5.68 -12.75 -12.50
N LYS A 38 -4.46 -13.16 -12.91
CA LYS A 38 -4.24 -14.13 -14.00
C LYS A 38 -5.05 -15.42 -13.86
N ASN A 39 -5.10 -16.01 -12.66
CA ASN A 39 -5.84 -17.26 -12.43
C ASN A 39 -7.35 -17.06 -12.55
N LEU A 40 -7.86 -15.91 -12.07
CA LEU A 40 -9.28 -15.59 -12.15
C LEU A 40 -9.69 -15.27 -13.59
N LYS A 41 -8.84 -14.56 -14.33
CA LYS A 41 -8.98 -14.33 -15.76
C LYS A 41 -9.01 -15.66 -16.53
N GLN A 42 -8.06 -16.55 -16.26
CA GLN A 42 -7.99 -17.87 -16.86
C GLN A 42 -9.28 -18.66 -16.59
N TYR A 43 -9.73 -18.70 -15.33
CA TYR A 43 -10.99 -19.36 -14.97
C TYR A 43 -12.18 -18.83 -15.76
N ARG A 44 -12.33 -17.50 -15.86
CA ARG A 44 -13.39 -16.87 -16.68
C ARG A 44 -13.29 -17.29 -18.14
N ASP A 45 -12.10 -17.21 -18.71
CA ASP A 45 -11.86 -17.42 -20.14
C ASP A 45 -12.07 -18.91 -20.51
N GLU A 46 -11.73 -19.85 -19.62
CA GLU A 46 -11.91 -21.30 -19.82
C GLU A 46 -13.34 -21.80 -19.58
N THR A 47 -14.04 -21.20 -18.61
CA THR A 47 -15.37 -21.70 -18.16
C THR A 47 -16.54 -20.84 -18.65
N ASN A 48 -16.28 -19.67 -19.22
CA ASN A 48 -17.26 -18.61 -19.49
C ASN A 48 -18.07 -18.18 -18.25
N ALA A 49 -17.54 -18.39 -17.04
CA ALA A 49 -18.22 -18.03 -15.81
C ALA A 49 -18.37 -16.49 -15.66
N THR A 50 -19.55 -16.05 -15.24
CA THR A 50 -19.77 -14.66 -14.82
C THR A 50 -19.14 -14.43 -13.46
N ILE A 51 -18.14 -13.54 -13.39
CA ILE A 51 -17.51 -13.15 -12.13
C ILE A 51 -18.24 -11.93 -11.55
N GLY A 52 -18.76 -12.07 -10.33
CA GLY A 52 -19.32 -10.96 -9.57
C GLY A 52 -18.23 -10.02 -9.05
N THR A 53 -17.65 -9.19 -9.93
CA THR A 53 -16.54 -8.29 -9.58
C THR A 53 -16.91 -7.26 -8.52
N ASN A 54 -18.18 -6.84 -8.43
CA ASN A 54 -18.65 -5.88 -7.43
C ASN A 54 -18.31 -6.28 -5.99
N TYR A 55 -18.49 -7.57 -5.65
CA TYR A 55 -18.15 -8.06 -4.31
C TYR A 55 -16.65 -7.97 -4.04
N PHE A 56 -15.83 -8.41 -5.00
CA PHE A 56 -14.37 -8.32 -4.90
C PHE A 56 -13.89 -6.87 -4.78
N SER A 57 -14.46 -5.94 -5.56
CA SER A 57 -14.12 -4.52 -5.47
C SER A 57 -14.43 -3.93 -4.09
N ILE A 58 -15.59 -4.27 -3.50
CA ILE A 58 -15.93 -3.85 -2.12
C ILE A 58 -14.95 -4.44 -1.10
N ALA A 59 -14.64 -5.73 -1.21
CA ALA A 59 -13.68 -6.38 -0.32
C ALA A 59 -12.28 -5.74 -0.41
N LEU A 60 -11.81 -5.45 -1.61
CA LEU A 60 -10.52 -4.77 -1.84
C LEU A 60 -10.51 -3.33 -1.30
N LYS A 61 -11.61 -2.58 -1.44
CA LYS A 61 -11.74 -1.25 -0.84
C LYS A 61 -11.65 -1.31 0.69
N ASN A 62 -12.39 -2.23 1.32
CA ASN A 62 -12.32 -2.42 2.77
C ASN A 62 -10.92 -2.85 3.24
N MET A 63 -10.24 -3.73 2.49
CA MET A 63 -8.86 -4.11 2.78
C MET A 63 -7.90 -2.92 2.66
N LYS A 64 -8.06 -2.09 1.63
CA LYS A 64 -7.28 -0.87 1.45
C LYS A 64 -7.46 0.07 2.63
N ASP A 65 -8.69 0.32 3.04
CA ASP A 65 -8.99 1.29 4.10
C ASP A 65 -8.50 0.79 5.47
N GLY A 66 -8.73 -0.48 5.79
CA GLY A 66 -8.17 -1.09 7.00
C GLY A 66 -6.64 -1.17 7.01
N PHE A 67 -6.02 -1.37 5.85
CA PHE A 67 -4.56 -1.29 5.71
C PHE A 67 -4.07 0.15 5.94
N ALA A 68 -4.73 1.14 5.34
CA ALA A 68 -4.38 2.54 5.47
C ALA A 68 -4.48 3.04 6.93
N GLU A 69 -5.52 2.63 7.65
CA GLU A 69 -5.73 2.91 9.08
C GLU A 69 -4.62 2.27 9.93
N ARG A 70 -4.36 0.97 9.74
CA ARG A 70 -3.35 0.24 10.52
C ARG A 70 -1.94 0.82 10.39
N PHE A 71 -1.61 1.42 9.23
CA PHE A 71 -0.31 2.00 8.94
C PHE A 71 -0.29 3.54 8.96
N GLU A 72 -1.34 4.19 9.48
CA GLU A 72 -1.42 5.65 9.54
C GLU A 72 -0.24 6.25 10.31
N GLN A 73 0.12 5.66 11.45
CA GLN A 73 1.23 6.12 12.29
C GLN A 73 2.60 6.06 11.59
N PHE A 74 2.80 5.10 10.68
CA PHE A 74 4.01 5.06 9.86
C PHE A 74 4.08 6.26 8.92
N LYS A 75 2.94 6.65 8.35
CA LYS A 75 2.83 7.78 7.42
C LYS A 75 3.01 9.12 8.13
N THR A 76 2.47 9.28 9.35
CA THR A 76 2.64 10.51 10.14
C THR A 76 4.07 10.71 10.64
N ASN A 77 4.79 9.62 10.92
CA ASN A 77 6.19 9.67 11.35
C ASN A 77 7.19 9.66 10.19
N LYS A 78 6.75 9.88 8.94
CA LYS A 78 7.61 9.80 7.76
C LYS A 78 8.87 10.68 7.87
N SER A 79 8.71 11.95 8.24
CA SER A 79 9.83 12.90 8.33
C SER A 79 10.78 12.53 9.48
N THR A 80 10.26 12.02 10.60
CA THR A 80 11.08 11.45 11.69
C THR A 80 11.89 10.23 11.22
N LEU A 81 11.26 9.29 10.52
CA LEU A 81 11.94 8.11 9.98
C LEU A 81 12.97 8.47 8.89
N ALA A 82 12.66 9.47 8.07
CA ALA A 82 13.58 10.01 7.06
C ALA A 82 14.81 10.63 7.72
N PHE A 83 14.62 11.39 8.79
CA PHE A 83 15.71 12.05 9.53
C PHE A 83 16.71 11.05 10.10
N ILE A 84 16.24 9.93 10.65
CA ILE A 84 17.11 8.87 11.18
C ILE A 84 18.00 8.28 10.07
N VAL A 85 17.50 8.19 8.84
CA VAL A 85 18.23 7.58 7.71
C VAL A 85 19.09 8.60 6.97
N ASN A 86 18.64 9.85 6.85
CA ASN A 86 19.31 10.88 6.08
C ASN A 86 19.06 12.28 6.71
N PRO A 87 19.74 12.60 7.82
CA PRO A 87 19.44 13.79 8.61
C PRO A 87 19.72 15.09 7.86
N LEU A 88 20.70 15.11 6.95
CA LEU A 88 21.11 16.32 6.22
C LEU A 88 20.13 16.73 5.11
N ASN A 89 19.31 15.81 4.60
CA ASN A 89 18.39 16.04 3.49
C ASN A 89 16.92 16.05 3.91
N THR A 90 16.64 15.94 5.20
CA THR A 90 15.27 15.87 5.71
C THR A 90 14.79 17.24 6.14
N ASN A 91 13.54 17.60 5.81
CA ASN A 91 12.92 18.83 6.27
C ASN A 91 12.69 18.77 7.80
N THR A 92 13.45 19.54 8.56
CA THR A 92 13.39 19.55 10.03
C THR A 92 12.12 20.20 10.59
N ASN A 93 11.41 21.00 9.79
CA ASN A 93 10.18 21.68 10.22
C ASN A 93 8.99 20.72 10.40
N GLU A 94 9.08 19.50 9.84
CA GLU A 94 8.04 18.47 9.91
C GLU A 94 8.37 17.36 10.92
N ILE A 95 9.47 17.50 11.66
CA ILE A 95 9.86 16.52 12.68
C ILE A 95 9.12 16.86 13.96
N ASN A 96 8.33 15.92 14.47
CA ASN A 96 7.68 16.06 15.77
C ASN A 96 8.72 15.81 16.88
N ILE A 97 9.38 16.88 17.35
CA ILE A 97 10.34 16.84 18.45
C ILE A 97 9.64 17.34 19.71
N GLU A 98 9.24 16.43 20.59
CA GLU A 98 8.82 16.79 21.94
C GLU A 98 10.06 16.96 22.83
N PRO A 99 10.14 18.03 23.66
CA PRO A 99 11.18 18.14 24.67
C PRO A 99 11.02 17.04 25.72
N PHE A 100 12.14 16.38 26.08
CA PHE A 100 12.22 15.40 27.17
C PHE A 100 12.32 16.05 28.55
#